data_AF-A0A6F9XUS7-F1
#
_entry.id   AF-A0A6F9XUS7-F1
#
_cell.length_a   1.000
_cell.length_b   1.000
_cell.length_c   1.000
_cell.angle_alpha   90.00
_cell.angle_beta   90.00
_cell.angle_gamma   90.00
#
_symmetry.space_group_name_H-M   'P 1'
#
loop_
_entity.id
_entity.type
_entity.pdbx_description
1 polymer ?
#
loop_
_entity_poly.entity_id
_entity_poly.type
_entity_poly.pdbx_seq_one_letter_code
_entity_poly.pdbx_strand_id
1 'polypeptide(L)'
;MFKYWDKIIPIAISLIALYISVRNYLNQKYFSKKYSNKAYQVLLNSVDLALFDIDLLLYKLHTLETFDFVQLNYQIKSLEENLELIKGISFENLPDADIINYQIYIKELNDIIYRLKSDINEMNSICKKENNNRLSVENIYVISASILTVRDVLGKDRQYLYKKDNMFDTNYSRQLKALEQHAGEKLKIYGLDYRKVWYKREEKNSFRKRSFEGKKNIR
;
A
#
# COMPACT_ATOMS: atom_id res chain seq x y z
N MET A 1 -31.52 49.54 31.86
CA MET A 1 -31.50 49.26 30.41
C MET A 1 -30.48 48.17 30.02
N PHE A 2 -30.17 47.21 30.90
CA PHE A 2 -29.15 46.15 30.66
C PHE A 2 -29.72 44.74 30.40
N LYS A 3 -31.00 44.49 30.70
CA LYS A 3 -31.62 43.15 30.67
C LYS A 3 -31.70 42.46 29.30
N TYR A 4 -31.53 43.20 28.20
CA TYR A 4 -31.60 42.66 26.84
C TYR A 4 -30.24 42.18 26.31
N TRP A 5 -29.15 42.81 26.76
CA TRP A 5 -27.79 42.47 26.34
C TRP A 5 -27.35 41.10 26.86
N ASP A 6 -27.79 40.71 28.05
CA ASP A 6 -27.53 39.39 28.64
C ASP A 6 -28.11 38.22 27.83
N LYS A 7 -29.15 38.46 27.00
CA LYS A 7 -29.72 37.43 26.10
C LYS A 7 -29.12 37.47 24.70
N ILE A 8 -28.72 38.65 24.22
CA ILE A 8 -28.20 38.84 22.86
C ILE A 8 -26.74 38.39 22.75
N ILE A 9 -25.92 38.65 23.77
CA ILE A 9 -24.49 38.33 23.77
C ILE A 9 -24.24 36.80 23.66
N PRO A 10 -24.92 35.91 24.40
CA PRO A 10 -24.72 34.46 24.27
C PRO A 10 -25.12 33.91 22.90
N ILE A 11 -26.17 34.47 22.28
CA ILE A 11 -26.64 34.07 20.94
C ILE A 11 -25.60 34.51 19.89
N ALA A 12 -25.08 35.73 19.99
CA ALA A 12 -24.02 36.22 19.11
C ALA A 12 -22.73 35.41 19.23
N ILE A 13 -22.30 35.06 20.45
CA ILE A 13 -21.14 34.19 20.70
C ILE A 13 -21.36 32.79 20.11
N SER A 14 -22.56 32.23 20.25
CA SER A 14 -22.91 30.92 19.70
C SER A 14 -22.87 30.91 18.17
N LEU A 15 -23.35 31.98 17.52
CA LEU A 15 -23.28 32.13 16.06
C LEU A 15 -21.84 32.30 15.55
N ILE A 16 -21.00 33.05 16.28
CA ILE A 16 -19.57 33.20 15.99
C ILE A 16 -18.84 31.86 16.14
N ALA A 17 -19.12 31.10 17.20
CA ALA A 17 -18.54 29.77 17.41
C ALA A 17 -18.96 28.79 16.32
N LEU A 18 -20.23 28.83 15.89
CA LEU A 18 -20.75 27.99 14.81
C LEU A 18 -20.09 28.34 13.46
N TYR A 19 -19.89 29.64 13.19
CA TYR A 19 -19.14 30.10 12.03
C TYR A 19 -17.66 29.66 12.05
N ILE A 20 -16.97 29.80 13.18
CA ILE A 20 -15.59 29.34 13.34
C ILE A 20 -15.51 27.82 13.16
N SER A 21 -16.46 27.06 13.71
CA SER A 21 -16.55 25.61 13.57
C SER A 21 -16.76 25.17 12.11
N VAL A 22 -17.73 25.78 11.42
CA VAL A 22 -17.99 25.49 10.00
C VAL A 22 -16.78 25.87 9.13
N ARG A 23 -16.15 27.02 9.38
CA ARG A 23 -14.96 27.46 8.66
C ARG A 23 -13.75 26.56 8.93
N ASN A 24 -13.53 26.16 10.17
CA ASN A 24 -12.48 25.21 10.54
C ASN A 24 -12.73 23.84 9.90
N TYR A 25 -13.96 23.34 9.93
CA TYR A 25 -14.34 22.08 9.28
C TYR A 25 -14.10 22.12 7.76
N LEU A 26 -14.50 23.21 7.09
CA LEU A 26 -14.25 23.38 5.66
C LEU A 26 -12.75 23.46 5.36
N ASN A 27 -12.00 24.28 6.11
CA ASN A 27 -10.55 24.39 5.96
C ASN A 27 -9.83 23.06 6.20
N GLN A 28 -10.25 22.30 7.22
CA GLN A 28 -9.72 20.97 7.51
C GLN A 28 -10.02 19.98 6.38
N LYS A 29 -11.23 20.04 5.80
CA LYS A 29 -11.60 19.22 4.64
C LYS A 29 -10.81 19.59 3.38
N TYR A 30 -10.57 20.87 3.11
CA TYR A 30 -9.73 21.33 2.00
C TYR A 30 -8.27 20.92 2.19
N PHE A 31 -7.74 21.07 3.40
CA PHE A 31 -6.38 20.67 3.73
C PHE A 31 -6.19 19.16 3.56
N SER A 32 -7.09 18.35 4.12
CA SER A 32 -7.07 16.88 3.96
C SER A 32 -7.14 16.47 2.48
N LYS A 33 -8.01 17.10 1.68
CA LYS A 33 -8.11 16.83 0.24
C LYS A 33 -6.82 17.19 -0.52
N LYS A 34 -6.23 18.35 -0.22
CA LYS A 34 -4.97 18.79 -0.85
C LYS A 34 -3.79 17.89 -0.44
N TYR A 35 -3.75 17.48 0.83
CA TYR A 35 -2.74 16.58 1.35
C TYR A 35 -2.87 15.19 0.73
N SER A 36 -4.07 14.61 0.70
CA SER A 36 -4.41 13.36 0.01
C SER A 36 -3.95 13.38 -1.45
N ASN A 37 -4.29 14.42 -2.22
CA ASN A 37 -3.85 14.51 -3.62
C ASN A 37 -2.33 14.53 -3.77
N LYS A 38 -1.62 15.29 -2.92
CA LYS A 38 -0.16 15.36 -2.95
C LYS A 38 0.48 14.03 -2.61
N ALA A 39 0.02 13.43 -1.52
CA ALA A 39 0.49 12.12 -1.13
C ALA A 39 0.26 11.14 -2.29
N TYR A 40 -0.93 11.15 -2.91
CA TYR A 40 -1.31 10.20 -3.93
C TYR A 40 -0.41 10.31 -5.16
N GLN A 41 -0.04 11.54 -5.51
CA GLN A 41 0.97 11.79 -6.53
C GLN A 41 2.35 11.21 -6.14
N VAL A 42 2.73 11.26 -4.87
CA VAL A 42 3.97 10.62 -4.40
C VAL A 42 3.91 9.10 -4.57
N LEU A 43 2.77 8.45 -4.32
CA LEU A 43 2.60 7.01 -4.60
C LEU A 43 2.72 6.71 -6.09
N LEU A 44 2.06 7.49 -6.95
CA LEU A 44 2.15 7.33 -8.40
C LEU A 44 3.59 7.51 -8.90
N ASN A 45 4.28 8.54 -8.44
CA ASN A 45 5.69 8.75 -8.77
C ASN A 45 6.56 7.59 -8.25
N SER A 46 6.28 7.10 -7.04
CA SER A 46 7.03 6.00 -6.44
C SER A 46 6.88 4.71 -7.25
N VAL A 47 5.67 4.36 -7.68
CA VAL A 47 5.46 3.13 -8.46
C VAL A 47 6.05 3.25 -9.87
N ASP A 48 6.01 4.45 -10.48
CA ASP A 48 6.65 4.70 -11.77
C ASP A 48 8.19 4.59 -11.66
N LEU A 49 8.79 5.10 -10.58
CA LEU A 49 10.23 4.95 -10.30
C LEU A 49 10.60 3.48 -10.05
N ALA A 50 9.79 2.76 -9.26
CA ALA A 50 10.02 1.35 -8.99
C ALA A 50 9.95 0.51 -10.26
N LEU A 51 8.96 0.75 -11.13
CA LEU A 51 8.86 0.08 -12.44
C LEU A 51 10.07 0.36 -13.33
N PHE A 52 10.55 1.61 -13.34
CA PHE A 52 11.77 1.96 -14.07
C PHE A 52 13.00 1.18 -13.55
N ASP A 53 13.20 1.12 -12.23
CA ASP A 53 14.32 0.39 -11.62
C ASP A 53 14.25 -1.11 -11.92
N ILE A 54 13.05 -1.69 -11.94
CA ILE A 54 12.81 -3.08 -12.33
C ILE A 54 13.13 -3.33 -13.82
N ASP A 55 12.67 -2.44 -14.70
CA ASP A 55 12.95 -2.53 -16.14
C ASP A 55 14.46 -2.37 -16.42
N LEU A 56 15.14 -1.50 -15.68
CA LEU A 56 16.58 -1.32 -15.75
C LEU A 56 17.33 -2.55 -15.22
N LEU A 57 16.86 -3.15 -14.13
CA LEU A 57 17.43 -4.40 -13.59
C LEU A 57 17.34 -5.53 -14.62
N LEU A 58 16.18 -5.69 -15.26
CA LEU A 58 15.95 -6.68 -16.31
C LEU A 58 16.87 -6.43 -17.52
N TYR A 59 16.96 -5.18 -17.98
CA TYR A 59 17.86 -4.80 -19.07
C TYR A 59 19.30 -5.18 -18.75
N LYS A 60 19.81 -4.78 -17.58
CA LYS A 60 21.18 -5.07 -17.16
C LYS A 60 21.45 -6.57 -17.12
N LEU A 61 20.54 -7.35 -16.54
CA LEU A 61 20.67 -8.81 -16.48
C LEU A 61 20.85 -9.45 -17.85
N HIS A 62 20.17 -8.93 -18.87
CA HIS A 62 20.25 -9.44 -20.24
C HIS A 62 21.42 -8.90 -21.06
N THR A 63 22.02 -7.77 -20.68
CA THR A 63 23.15 -7.16 -21.40
C THR A 63 24.52 -7.43 -20.80
N LEU A 64 24.57 -7.88 -19.55
CA LEU A 64 25.83 -8.14 -18.85
C LEU A 64 26.47 -9.44 -19.36
N GLU A 65 27.71 -9.35 -19.86
CA GLU A 65 28.51 -10.54 -20.21
C GLU A 65 28.99 -11.30 -18.96
N THR A 66 29.11 -10.60 -17.82
CA THR A 66 29.51 -11.14 -16.53
C THR A 66 28.59 -10.62 -15.42
N PHE A 67 28.30 -11.47 -14.44
CA PHE A 67 27.51 -11.11 -13.28
C PHE A 67 28.15 -9.96 -12.50
N ASP A 68 27.51 -8.79 -12.52
CA ASP A 68 27.92 -7.62 -11.76
C ASP A 68 26.99 -7.42 -10.56
N PHE A 69 27.32 -8.12 -9.47
CA PHE A 69 26.59 -8.05 -8.22
C PHE A 69 26.54 -6.61 -7.64
N VAL A 70 27.54 -5.78 -7.91
CA VAL A 70 27.58 -4.40 -7.41
C VAL A 70 26.50 -3.58 -8.11
N GLN A 71 26.40 -3.69 -9.43
CA GLN A 71 25.35 -3.00 -10.18
C GLN A 71 23.96 -3.45 -9.76
N LEU A 72 23.70 -4.75 -9.67
CA LEU A 72 22.36 -5.23 -9.29
C LEU A 72 21.95 -4.76 -7.89
N ASN A 73 22.89 -4.71 -6.94
CA ASN A 73 22.63 -4.15 -5.61
C ASN A 73 22.38 -2.64 -5.64
N TYR A 74 22.97 -1.90 -6.57
CA TYR A 74 22.66 -0.49 -6.74
C TYR A 74 21.20 -0.29 -7.16
N GLN A 75 20.68 -1.12 -8.08
CA GLN A 75 19.25 -1.10 -8.45
C GLN A 75 18.35 -1.42 -7.24
N ILE A 76 18.71 -2.43 -6.45
CA ILE A 76 17.99 -2.73 -5.20
C ILE A 76 18.01 -1.53 -4.24
N LYS A 77 19.16 -0.87 -4.08
CA LYS A 77 19.31 0.28 -3.19
C LYS A 77 18.41 1.45 -3.61
N SER A 78 18.27 1.69 -4.92
CA SER A 78 17.33 2.70 -5.45
C SER A 78 15.88 2.41 -5.03
N LEU A 79 15.45 1.14 -5.10
CA LEU A 79 14.13 0.71 -4.63
C LEU A 79 13.97 0.93 -3.11
N GLU A 80 15.02 0.67 -2.32
CA GLU A 80 15.01 0.93 -0.88
C GLU A 80 14.90 2.41 -0.54
N GLU A 81 15.65 3.26 -1.23
CA GLU A 81 15.57 4.71 -1.06
C GLU A 81 14.16 5.21 -1.40
N ASN A 82 13.56 4.68 -2.47
CA ASN A 82 12.17 4.97 -2.83
C ASN A 82 11.17 4.50 -1.73
N LEU A 83 11.37 3.31 -1.15
CA LEU A 83 10.56 2.79 -0.04
C LEU A 83 10.66 3.69 1.20
N GLU A 84 11.86 4.16 1.55
CA GLU A 84 12.04 5.04 2.70
C GLU A 84 11.39 6.42 2.49
N LEU A 85 11.42 6.95 1.26
CA LEU A 85 10.72 8.18 0.91
C LEU A 85 9.20 8.07 1.13
N ILE A 86 8.58 6.96 0.72
CA ILE A 86 7.13 6.77 0.88
C ILE A 86 6.73 6.45 2.33
N LYS A 87 7.60 5.79 3.11
CA LYS A 87 7.38 5.59 4.56
C LYS A 87 7.37 6.90 5.34
N GLY A 88 8.05 7.93 4.83
CA GLY A 88 8.07 9.28 5.41
C GLY A 88 6.76 10.07 5.26
N ILE A 89 5.75 9.54 4.54
CA ILE A 89 4.45 10.20 4.38
C ILE A 89 3.61 9.97 5.64
N SER A 90 3.11 11.06 6.24
CA SER A 90 2.22 10.97 7.42
C SER A 90 0.82 10.50 7.02
N PHE A 91 0.31 9.50 7.74
CA PHE A 91 -1.06 9.00 7.56
C PHE A 91 -2.13 9.87 8.21
N GLU A 92 -1.75 10.79 9.11
CA GLU A 92 -2.68 11.51 10.00
C GLU A 92 -3.73 12.34 9.26
N ASN A 93 -3.41 12.78 8.04
CA ASN A 93 -4.27 13.67 7.25
C ASN A 93 -4.85 13.00 5.99
N LEU A 94 -4.62 11.69 5.82
CA LEU A 94 -5.12 10.92 4.71
C LEU A 94 -6.53 10.38 5.00
N PRO A 95 -7.44 10.38 4.01
CA PRO A 95 -8.68 9.62 4.06
C PRO A 95 -8.41 8.12 4.29
N ASP A 96 -9.28 7.45 5.05
CA ASP A 96 -9.16 6.00 5.35
C ASP A 96 -8.97 5.12 4.09
N ALA A 97 -9.69 5.45 3.01
CA ALA A 97 -9.60 4.74 1.74
C ALA A 97 -8.24 4.91 1.04
N ASP A 98 -7.55 6.03 1.29
CA ASP A 98 -6.21 6.24 0.78
C ASP A 98 -5.20 5.50 1.67
N ILE A 99 -5.35 5.56 3.01
CA ILE A 99 -4.45 4.91 3.97
C ILE A 99 -4.24 3.42 3.66
N ILE A 100 -5.31 2.69 3.33
CA ILE A 100 -5.19 1.26 3.00
C ILE A 100 -4.35 1.04 1.73
N ASN A 101 -4.53 1.86 0.69
CA ASN A 101 -3.73 1.78 -0.53
C ASN A 101 -2.26 2.12 -0.26
N TYR A 102 -1.97 3.12 0.59
CA TYR A 102 -0.61 3.39 1.05
C TYR A 102 0.02 2.18 1.72
N GLN A 103 -0.67 1.62 2.72
CA GLN A 103 -0.14 0.52 3.52
C GLN A 103 0.13 -0.71 2.65
N ILE A 104 -0.77 -1.00 1.71
CA ILE A 104 -0.61 -2.10 0.76
C ILE A 104 0.58 -1.87 -0.15
N TYR A 105 0.69 -0.70 -0.77
CA TYR A 105 1.82 -0.40 -1.65
C TYR A 105 3.17 -0.45 -0.91
N ILE A 106 3.27 0.14 0.29
CA ILE A 106 4.49 0.06 1.12
C ILE A 106 4.85 -1.39 1.42
N LYS A 107 3.85 -2.21 1.79
CA LYS A 107 4.05 -3.64 2.05
C LYS A 107 4.53 -4.38 0.80
N GLU A 108 3.87 -4.17 -0.33
CA GLU A 108 4.17 -4.85 -1.60
C GLU A 108 5.56 -4.44 -2.12
N LEU A 109 5.92 -3.16 -2.09
CA LEU A 109 7.26 -2.71 -2.46
C LEU A 109 8.35 -3.30 -1.54
N ASN A 110 8.10 -3.36 -0.23
CA ASN A 110 9.01 -3.99 0.72
C ASN A 110 9.19 -5.50 0.45
N ASP A 111 8.08 -6.21 0.15
CA ASP A 111 8.12 -7.63 -0.19
C ASP A 111 8.88 -7.87 -1.51
N ILE A 112 8.74 -6.98 -2.49
CA ILE A 112 9.47 -7.02 -3.77
C ILE A 112 10.98 -6.85 -3.54
N ILE A 113 11.38 -5.82 -2.78
CA ILE A 113 12.79 -5.58 -2.44
C ILE A 113 13.40 -6.80 -1.76
N TYR A 114 12.67 -7.38 -0.79
CA TYR A 114 13.13 -8.57 -0.08
C TYR A 114 13.36 -9.76 -1.03
N ARG A 115 12.41 -10.03 -1.94
CA ARG A 115 12.53 -11.11 -2.93
C ARG A 115 13.71 -10.91 -3.87
N LEU A 116 13.84 -9.72 -4.46
CA LEU A 116 14.95 -9.40 -5.36
C LEU A 116 16.31 -9.51 -4.68
N LYS A 117 16.42 -9.05 -3.43
CA LYS A 117 17.62 -9.26 -2.61
C LYS A 117 17.94 -10.73 -2.44
N SER A 118 16.94 -11.54 -2.11
CA SER A 118 17.12 -12.98 -1.94
C SER A 118 17.63 -13.63 -3.23
N ASP A 119 16.97 -13.37 -4.36
CA ASP A 119 17.30 -13.97 -5.65
C ASP A 119 18.72 -13.58 -6.11
N ILE A 120 19.07 -12.30 -6.01
CA ILE A 120 20.38 -11.79 -6.40
C ILE A 120 21.49 -12.35 -5.49
N ASN A 121 21.23 -12.53 -4.20
CA ASN A 121 22.17 -13.16 -3.28
C ASN A 121 22.37 -14.66 -3.55
N GLU A 122 21.29 -15.36 -3.90
CA GLU A 122 21.34 -16.77 -4.30
C GLU A 122 22.19 -16.95 -5.56
N MET A 123 21.95 -16.13 -6.59
CA MET A 123 22.78 -16.16 -7.79
C MET A 123 24.25 -15.84 -7.52
N ASN A 124 24.54 -14.83 -6.70
CA ASN A 124 25.92 -14.54 -6.30
C ASN A 124 26.61 -15.75 -5.64
N SER A 125 25.85 -16.49 -4.84
CA SER A 125 26.36 -17.70 -4.18
C SER A 125 26.62 -18.83 -5.18
N ILE A 126 25.79 -18.98 -6.21
CA ILE A 126 25.98 -19.95 -7.29
C ILE A 126 27.24 -19.60 -8.09
N CYS A 127 27.36 -18.36 -8.58
CA CYS A 127 28.54 -17.90 -9.35
C CYS A 127 29.85 -18.08 -8.57
N LYS A 128 29.86 -17.80 -7.26
CA LYS A 128 31.03 -18.03 -6.40
C LYS A 128 31.40 -19.51 -6.27
N LYS A 129 30.43 -20.41 -6.15
CA LYS A 129 30.67 -21.86 -6.05
C LYS A 129 31.24 -22.43 -7.34
N GLU A 130 30.74 -21.97 -8.47
CA GLU A 130 31.17 -22.43 -9.80
C GLU A 130 32.51 -21.83 -10.23
N ASN A 131 33.09 -20.92 -9.42
CA ASN A 131 34.28 -20.12 -9.76
C ASN A 131 34.12 -19.42 -11.13
N ASN A 132 32.88 -19.09 -11.48
CA ASN A 132 32.48 -18.58 -12.76
C ASN A 132 31.60 -17.35 -12.57
N ASN A 133 32.13 -16.20 -12.96
CA ASN A 133 31.40 -14.93 -12.93
C ASN A 133 30.48 -14.77 -14.16
N ARG A 134 30.43 -15.73 -15.08
CA ARG A 134 29.47 -15.73 -16.18
C ARG A 134 28.17 -16.35 -15.73
N LEU A 135 27.07 -15.67 -16.02
CA LEU A 135 25.75 -16.23 -15.80
C LEU A 135 25.46 -17.28 -16.85
N SER A 136 25.01 -18.46 -16.41
CA SER A 136 24.39 -19.40 -17.33
C SER A 136 23.08 -18.82 -17.85
N VAL A 137 22.68 -19.25 -19.05
CA VAL A 137 21.38 -18.86 -19.64
C VAL A 137 20.23 -19.26 -18.71
N GLU A 138 20.36 -20.39 -18.01
CA GLU A 138 19.39 -20.88 -17.04
C GLU A 138 19.25 -19.94 -15.83
N ASN A 139 20.37 -19.49 -15.26
CA ASN A 139 20.36 -18.55 -14.13
C ASN A 139 19.72 -17.20 -14.51
N ILE A 140 20.04 -16.69 -15.71
CA ILE A 140 19.40 -15.48 -16.25
C ILE A 140 17.89 -15.70 -16.36
N TYR A 141 17.45 -16.82 -16.92
CA TYR A 141 16.03 -17.11 -17.10
C TYR A 141 15.27 -17.15 -15.78
N VAL A 142 15.83 -17.83 -14.76
CA VAL A 142 15.21 -17.95 -13.43
C VAL A 142 15.03 -16.59 -12.78
N ILE A 143 16.06 -15.74 -12.76
CA ILE A 143 15.92 -14.40 -12.18
C ILE A 143 15.02 -13.51 -13.03
N SER A 144 15.11 -13.55 -14.36
CA SER A 144 14.21 -12.77 -15.23
C SER A 144 12.75 -13.12 -14.96
N ALA A 145 12.42 -14.40 -14.72
CA ALA A 145 11.05 -14.80 -14.35
C ALA A 145 10.60 -14.19 -13.00
N SER A 146 11.50 -14.14 -12.00
CA SER A 146 11.21 -13.49 -10.72
C SER A 146 11.03 -11.97 -10.88
N ILE A 147 11.93 -11.30 -11.62
CA ILE A 147 11.86 -9.87 -11.92
C ILE A 147 10.55 -9.52 -12.66
N LEU A 148 10.17 -10.33 -13.65
CA LEU A 148 8.91 -10.14 -14.38
C LEU A 148 7.68 -10.33 -13.49
N THR A 149 7.75 -11.25 -12.52
CA THR A 149 6.67 -11.46 -11.54
C THR A 149 6.47 -10.22 -10.67
N VAL A 150 7.56 -9.65 -10.14
CA VAL A 150 7.45 -8.42 -9.32
C VAL A 150 7.06 -7.20 -10.16
N ARG A 151 7.49 -7.13 -11.42
CA ARG A 151 7.06 -6.11 -12.38
C ARG A 151 5.55 -6.14 -12.60
N ASP A 152 4.97 -7.32 -12.76
CA ASP A 152 3.52 -7.50 -12.94
C ASP A 152 2.73 -7.02 -11.71
N VAL A 153 3.24 -7.29 -10.50
CA VAL A 153 2.66 -6.77 -9.26
C VAL A 153 2.67 -5.24 -9.26
N LEU A 154 3.83 -4.59 -9.46
CA LEU A 154 3.90 -3.12 -9.52
C LEU A 154 3.05 -2.52 -10.64
N GLY A 155 2.94 -3.22 -11.77
CA GLY A 155 2.09 -2.82 -12.90
C GLY A 155 0.61 -2.79 -12.52
N LYS A 156 0.15 -3.76 -11.74
CA LYS A 156 -1.21 -3.78 -11.18
C LYS A 156 -1.40 -2.68 -10.15
N ASP A 157 -0.44 -2.50 -9.25
CA ASP A 157 -0.48 -1.46 -8.22
C ASP A 157 -0.58 -0.08 -8.87
N ARG A 158 0.21 0.16 -9.92
CA ARG A 158 0.11 1.36 -10.75
C ARG A 158 -1.29 1.52 -11.32
N GLN A 159 -1.89 0.49 -11.92
CA GLN A 159 -3.24 0.60 -12.48
C GLN A 159 -4.28 0.96 -11.41
N TYR A 160 -4.20 0.37 -10.22
CA TYR A 160 -5.10 0.70 -9.12
C TYR A 160 -4.88 2.12 -8.61
N LEU A 161 -3.63 2.54 -8.49
CA LEU A 161 -3.23 3.91 -8.19
C LEU A 161 -3.57 4.89 -9.31
N TYR A 162 -3.80 4.50 -10.55
CA TYR A 162 -4.37 5.44 -11.53
C TYR A 162 -5.89 5.57 -11.37
N LYS A 163 -6.57 4.48 -11.03
CA LYS A 163 -8.04 4.42 -10.93
C LYS A 163 -8.61 4.86 -9.58
N LYS A 164 -7.78 5.02 -8.55
CA LYS A 164 -8.21 5.22 -7.14
C LYS A 164 -9.06 4.07 -6.62
N ASP A 165 -8.77 2.86 -7.10
CA ASP A 165 -9.45 1.64 -6.66
C ASP A 165 -8.89 1.17 -5.31
N ASN A 166 -9.70 0.44 -4.55
CA ASN A 166 -9.25 -0.18 -3.30
C ASN A 166 -8.38 -1.40 -3.62
N MET A 167 -7.08 -1.30 -3.33
CA MET A 167 -6.11 -2.37 -3.56
C MET A 167 -6.37 -3.59 -2.67
N PHE A 168 -6.93 -3.42 -1.47
CA PHE A 168 -7.26 -4.53 -0.57
C PHE A 168 -8.31 -5.45 -1.16
N ASP A 169 -9.42 -4.86 -1.60
CA ASP A 169 -10.55 -5.59 -2.15
C ASP A 169 -10.17 -6.35 -3.42
N THR A 170 -9.17 -5.86 -4.15
CA THR A 170 -8.77 -6.46 -5.42
C THR A 170 -7.66 -7.50 -5.25
N ASN A 171 -6.61 -7.18 -4.49
CA ASN A 171 -5.44 -8.06 -4.31
C ASN A 171 -5.70 -9.16 -3.26
N TYR A 172 -6.49 -8.87 -2.22
CA TYR A 172 -6.57 -9.74 -1.03
C TYR A 172 -7.94 -10.37 -0.80
N SER A 173 -9.04 -9.88 -1.40
CA SER A 173 -10.38 -10.42 -1.10
C SER A 173 -10.56 -11.90 -1.46
N ARG A 174 -9.95 -12.36 -2.55
CA ARG A 174 -10.02 -13.78 -2.97
C ARG A 174 -9.23 -14.67 -2.01
N GLN A 175 -8.04 -14.23 -1.60
CA GLN A 175 -7.19 -14.96 -0.66
C GLN A 175 -7.83 -14.99 0.73
N LEU A 176 -8.40 -13.86 1.17
CA LEU A 176 -9.15 -13.77 2.41
C LEU A 176 -10.33 -14.75 2.41
N LYS A 177 -11.14 -14.79 1.35
CA LYS A 177 -12.24 -15.76 1.23
C LYS A 177 -11.77 -17.21 1.32
N ALA A 178 -10.65 -17.55 0.67
CA ALA A 178 -10.08 -18.90 0.74
C ALA A 178 -9.59 -19.24 2.16
N LEU A 179 -8.93 -18.30 2.84
CA LEU A 179 -8.49 -18.45 4.22
C LEU A 179 -9.67 -18.58 5.20
N GLU A 180 -10.70 -17.75 5.03
CA GLU A 180 -11.94 -17.80 5.81
C GLU A 180 -12.67 -19.13 5.61
N GLN A 181 -12.72 -19.63 4.37
CA GLN A 181 -13.32 -20.93 4.07
C GLN A 181 -12.54 -22.05 4.76
N HIS A 182 -11.21 -22.08 4.62
CA HIS A 182 -10.37 -23.11 5.23
C HIS A 182 -10.43 -23.06 6.77
N ALA A 183 -10.37 -21.87 7.36
CA ALA A 183 -10.47 -21.69 8.80
C ALA A 183 -11.88 -22.03 9.33
N GLY A 184 -12.93 -21.68 8.58
CA GLY A 184 -14.31 -22.04 8.88
C GLY A 184 -14.55 -23.55 8.83
N GLU A 185 -13.97 -24.24 7.85
CA GLU A 185 -14.00 -25.71 7.75
C GLU A 185 -13.32 -26.36 8.96
N LYS A 186 -12.15 -25.87 9.38
CA LYS A 186 -11.47 -26.36 10.58
C LYS A 186 -12.24 -26.08 11.87
N LEU A 187 -12.86 -24.91 12.02
CA LEU A 187 -13.61 -24.55 13.24
C LEU A 187 -14.97 -25.25 13.34
N LYS A 188 -15.60 -25.60 12.21
CA LYS A 188 -16.80 -26.45 12.18
C LYS A 188 -16.59 -27.78 12.89
N ILE A 189 -15.39 -28.35 12.82
CA ILE A 189 -15.02 -29.60 13.52
C ILE A 189 -15.19 -29.45 15.04
N TYR A 190 -14.98 -28.23 15.56
CA TYR A 190 -15.10 -27.92 16.99
C TYR A 190 -16.46 -27.28 17.36
N GLY A 191 -17.44 -27.28 16.45
CA GLY A 191 -18.74 -26.63 16.67
C GLY A 191 -18.65 -25.10 16.76
N LEU A 192 -17.54 -24.50 16.32
CA LEU A 192 -17.29 -23.06 16.37
C LEU A 192 -17.55 -22.41 15.01
N ASP A 193 -18.21 -21.26 15.01
CA ASP A 193 -18.41 -20.44 13.81
C ASP A 193 -17.32 -19.37 13.73
N TYR A 194 -16.45 -19.47 12.71
CA TYR A 194 -15.36 -18.52 12.45
C TYR A 194 -15.81 -17.06 12.50
N ARG A 195 -16.97 -16.74 11.92
CA ARG A 195 -17.50 -15.38 11.93
C ARG A 195 -17.85 -14.97 13.37
N LYS A 196 -18.55 -15.81 14.14
CA LYS A 196 -18.88 -15.46 15.54
C LYS A 196 -17.65 -15.32 16.44
N VAL A 197 -16.58 -16.08 16.21
CA VAL A 197 -15.32 -16.00 16.97
C VAL A 197 -14.55 -14.71 16.66
N TRP A 198 -14.49 -14.29 15.39
CA TRP A 198 -13.82 -13.06 15.00
C TRP A 198 -14.64 -11.80 15.31
N TYR A 199 -15.94 -11.80 15.03
CA TYR A 199 -16.82 -10.63 15.25
C TYR A 199 -17.11 -10.37 16.75
N LYS A 200 -16.95 -11.35 17.66
CA LYS A 200 -16.96 -11.09 19.11
C LYS A 200 -15.80 -10.20 19.59
N ARG A 201 -14.73 -10.05 18.78
CA ARG A 201 -13.65 -9.07 19.03
C ARG A 201 -13.95 -7.70 18.43
N GLU A 202 -14.85 -7.60 17.45
CA GLU A 202 -15.18 -6.36 16.74
C GLU A 202 -16.16 -5.45 17.47
N GLU A 203 -16.90 -5.92 18.48
CA GLU A 203 -17.67 -5.01 19.38
C GLU A 203 -16.77 -4.06 20.17
N LYS A 204 -15.44 -4.29 20.20
CA LYS A 204 -14.46 -3.33 20.72
C LYS A 204 -13.74 -2.48 19.66
N ASN A 205 -13.84 -2.78 18.36
CA ASN A 205 -13.14 -2.05 17.30
C ASN A 205 -14.04 -1.86 16.06
N SER A 206 -14.69 -0.69 16.00
CA SER A 206 -15.69 -0.28 15.00
C SER A 206 -15.16 0.01 13.58
N PHE A 207 -14.03 -0.59 13.16
CA PHE A 207 -13.31 -0.21 11.94
C PHE A 207 -13.88 -0.76 10.62
N ARG A 208 -14.66 -1.86 10.61
CA ARG A 208 -15.04 -2.55 9.37
C ARG A 208 -16.45 -2.30 8.84
N LYS A 209 -17.36 -1.71 9.63
CA LYS A 209 -18.76 -1.54 9.18
C LYS A 209 -18.95 -0.56 8.02
N ARG A 210 -18.04 0.41 7.83
CA ARG A 210 -18.27 1.51 6.87
C ARG A 210 -17.96 1.18 5.41
N SER A 211 -17.13 0.16 5.09
CA SER A 211 -16.81 -0.12 3.68
C SER A 211 -17.88 -0.98 2.98
N PHE A 212 -18.67 -1.76 3.71
CA PHE A 212 -19.68 -2.66 3.13
C PHE A 212 -21.08 -2.06 3.00
N GLU A 213 -21.46 -1.08 3.82
CA GLU A 213 -22.81 -0.47 3.75
C GLU A 213 -22.97 0.53 2.59
N GLY A 214 -21.87 1.05 2.03
CA GLY A 214 -21.90 2.05 0.96
C GLY A 214 -22.31 1.56 -0.44
N LYS A 215 -22.45 0.24 -0.67
CA LYS A 215 -22.78 -0.33 -1.99
C LYS A 215 -24.19 -0.91 -2.11
N LYS A 216 -25.07 -0.74 -1.10
CA LYS A 216 -26.41 -1.33 -1.13
C LYS A 216 -27.58 -0.37 -1.35
N ASN A 217 -27.35 0.91 -1.60
CA ASN A 217 -28.44 1.85 -1.90
C ASN A 217 -28.02 2.87 -2.97
N ILE A 218 -28.03 2.45 -4.24
CA ILE A 218 -28.43 3.33 -5.34
C ILE A 218 -29.41 2.51 -6.17
N ARG A 219 -30.61 3.08 -6.31
CA ARG A 219 -31.82 2.52 -6.92
C ARG A 219 -31.62 2.06 -8.35
#